data_AF-A0A1W9JUA3-F1
#
_entry.id   AF-A0A1W9JUA3-F1
#
_cell.length_a   1.000
_cell.length_b   1.000
_cell.length_c   1.000
_cell.angle_alpha   90.00
_cell.angle_beta   90.00
_cell.angle_gamma   90.00
#
_symmetry.space_group_name_H-M   'P 1'
#
loop_
_entity.id
_entity.type
_entity.pdbx_description
1 polymer ?
#
loop_
_entity_poly.entity_id
_entity_poly.type
_entity_poly.pdbx_seq_one_letter_code
_entity_poly.pdbx_strand_id
1 'polypeptide(L)' 'MSKQKHRESTLWQRRYWEHQIRDETDFARHMDYIHYNPVKHGYCQRVIEWPYSTFHRYVREGVYMVDWGDGVDDVVTGE' A
#
# COMPACT_ATOMS: atom_id res chain seq x y z
N MET A 1 -2.37 -34.68 1.89
CA MET A 1 -2.13 -35.11 3.29
C MET A 1 -1.86 -33.95 4.27
N SER A 2 -1.33 -32.78 3.89
CA SER A 2 -0.98 -31.70 4.86
C SER A 2 -2.08 -30.64 5.12
N LYS A 3 -2.94 -30.33 4.13
CA LYS A 3 -3.94 -29.23 4.20
C LYS A 3 -5.14 -29.49 5.13
N GLN A 4 -5.57 -30.75 5.27
CA GLN A 4 -6.75 -31.11 6.06
C GLN A 4 -6.51 -31.07 7.58
N LYS A 5 -5.25 -31.21 8.03
CA LYS A 5 -4.92 -31.31 9.46
C LYS A 5 -4.94 -29.96 10.20
N HIS A 6 -4.87 -28.84 9.48
CA HIS A 6 -4.74 -27.50 10.05
C HIS A 6 -5.95 -26.58 9.79
N ARG A 7 -7.03 -27.06 9.17
CA ARG A 7 -8.17 -26.22 8.71
C ARG A 7 -7.72 -24.97 7.93
N GLU A 8 -6.56 -25.03 7.28
CA GLU A 8 -6.02 -23.92 6.48
C GLU A 8 -6.89 -23.76 5.22
N SER A 9 -7.60 -22.65 5.10
CA SER A 9 -8.26 -22.26 3.86
C SER A 9 -7.21 -21.95 2.80
N THR A 10 -7.39 -22.43 1.56
CA THR A 10 -6.47 -22.19 0.43
C THR A 10 -6.44 -20.76 -0.07
N LEU A 11 -7.24 -19.86 0.51
CA LEU A 11 -7.31 -18.44 0.17
C LEU A 11 -6.09 -17.66 0.68
N TRP A 12 -5.53 -18.07 1.82
CA TRP A 12 -4.39 -17.36 2.43
C TRP A 12 -3.07 -18.02 2.02
N GLN A 13 -2.11 -17.19 1.60
CA GLN A 13 -0.73 -17.64 1.43
C GLN A 13 -0.16 -18.05 2.81
N ARG A 14 0.64 -19.13 2.83
CA ARG A 14 1.29 -19.58 4.06
C ARG A 14 2.44 -18.64 4.40
N ARG A 15 2.50 -18.21 5.67
CA ARG A 15 3.44 -17.19 6.20
C ARG A 15 3.18 -15.80 5.64
N TYR A 16 3.81 -14.81 6.25
CA TYR A 16 3.74 -13.41 5.86
C TYR A 16 5.16 -12.82 5.81
N TRP A 17 5.28 -11.66 5.18
CA TRP A 17 6.50 -10.88 5.21
C TRP A 17 6.49 -9.97 6.44
N GLU A 18 7.55 -10.00 7.22
CA GLU A 18 7.73 -9.14 8.39
C GLU A 18 8.92 -8.21 8.16
N HIS A 19 8.72 -6.92 8.44
CA HIS A 19 9.78 -5.94 8.49
C HIS A 19 9.65 -5.15 9.79
N GLN A 20 10.71 -5.16 10.60
CA GLN A 20 10.76 -4.38 11.82
C GLN A 20 11.18 -2.93 11.49
N ILE A 21 10.29 -1.98 11.82
CA ILE A 21 10.55 -0.55 11.67
C ILE A 21 11.60 -0.12 12.70
N ARG A 22 12.68 0.52 12.22
CA ARG A 22 13.86 0.83 13.05
C ARG A 22 13.93 2.28 13.50
N ASP A 23 13.32 3.18 12.75
CA ASP A 23 13.35 4.61 13.00
C ASP A 23 12.14 5.30 12.31
N GLU A 24 12.02 6.61 12.57
CA GLU A 24 10.92 7.43 12.05
C GLU A 24 10.96 7.60 10.53
N THR A 25 12.15 7.59 9.93
CA THR A 25 12.29 7.70 8.47
C THR A 25 11.82 6.41 7.79
N ASP A 26 12.16 5.27 8.36
CA ASP A 26 11.71 3.95 7.91
C ASP A 26 10.19 3.83 8.05
N PHE A 27 9.62 4.32 9.15
CA PHE A 27 8.17 4.41 9.35
C PHE A 27 7.50 5.23 8.25
N ALA A 28 7.98 6.46 7.99
CA ALA A 28 7.41 7.35 6.98
C ALA A 28 7.42 6.71 5.58
N ARG A 29 8.54 6.09 5.18
CA ARG A 29 8.65 5.39 3.89
C ARG A 29 7.67 4.22 3.77
N HIS A 30 7.48 3.45 4.83
CA HIS A 30 6.52 2.34 4.82
C HIS A 30 5.08 2.84 4.72
N MET A 31 4.75 3.94 5.39
CA MET A 31 3.45 4.60 5.28
C MET A 31 3.18 5.10 3.86
N ASP A 32 4.14 5.81 3.27
CA ASP A 32 4.06 6.29 1.88
C ASP A 32 3.85 5.11 0.92
N TYR A 33 4.63 4.03 1.10
CA TYR A 33 4.51 2.83 0.28
C TYR A 33 3.11 2.21 0.34
N ILE A 34 2.56 2.04 1.55
CA ILE A 34 1.24 1.43 1.75
C ILE A 34 0.15 2.27 1.07
N HIS A 35 0.21 3.60 1.21
CA HIS A 35 -0.79 4.49 0.63
C HIS A 35 -0.65 4.61 -0.89
N TYR A 36 0.57 4.58 -1.43
CA TYR A 36 0.81 4.63 -2.87
C TYR A 36 0.58 3.29 -3.59
N ASN A 37 0.54 2.16 -2.87
CA ASN A 37 0.45 0.82 -3.45
C ASN A 37 -0.72 0.62 -4.45
N PRO A 38 -1.94 1.15 -4.21
CA PRO A 38 -3.03 1.04 -5.18
C PRO A 38 -2.73 1.69 -6.54
N VAL A 39 -2.07 2.85 -6.52
CA VAL A 39 -1.63 3.55 -7.75
C VAL A 39 -0.51 2.77 -8.43
N LYS A 40 0.49 2.33 -7.67
CA LYS A 40 1.61 1.50 -8.18
C LYS A 40 1.13 0.22 -8.89
N HIS A 41 0.05 -0.39 -8.42
CA HIS A 41 -0.53 -1.59 -9.02
C HIS A 41 -1.62 -1.31 -10.06
N GLY A 42 -1.88 -0.04 -10.39
CA GLY A 42 -2.83 0.36 -11.43
C GLY A 42 -4.30 0.17 -11.05
N TYR A 43 -4.61 0.08 -9.75
CA TYR A 43 -5.99 -0.06 -9.29
C TYR A 43 -6.77 1.27 -9.27
N CYS A 44 -6.07 2.40 -9.22
CA CYS A 44 -6.63 3.75 -9.33
C CYS A 44 -5.59 4.70 -9.92
N GLN A 45 -6.02 5.86 -10.43
CA GLN A 45 -5.10 6.87 -10.97
C GLN A 45 -4.54 7.75 -9.86
N ARG A 46 -5.33 7.97 -8.81
CA ARG A 46 -4.98 8.85 -7.68
C ARG A 46 -5.12 8.12 -6.36
N VAL A 47 -4.26 8.42 -5.40
CA VAL A 47 -4.29 7.75 -4.07
C VAL A 47 -5.63 7.99 -3.36
N ILE A 48 -6.18 9.20 -3.48
CA ILE A 48 -7.45 9.59 -2.86
C ILE A 48 -8.66 8.78 -3.36
N GLU A 49 -8.59 8.22 -4.56
CA GLU A 49 -9.67 7.44 -5.17
C GLU A 49 -9.84 6.05 -4.56
N TRP A 50 -8.83 5.54 -3.84
CA TRP A 50 -8.84 4.17 -3.32
C TRP A 50 -9.51 4.08 -1.94
N PRO A 51 -10.77 3.60 -1.81
CA PRO A 51 -11.54 3.71 -0.57
C PRO A 51 -11.06 2.76 0.54
N TYR A 52 -10.29 1.72 0.20
CA TYR A 52 -9.86 0.67 1.12
C TYR A 52 -8.47 0.96 1.70
N SER A 53 -8.28 2.17 2.21
CA SER A 53 -7.03 2.62 2.84
C SER A 53 -7.30 3.55 4.02
N THR A 54 -6.36 3.62 4.95
CA THR A 54 -6.37 4.62 6.03
C THR A 54 -5.99 6.02 5.55
N PHE A 55 -5.67 6.20 4.25
CA PHE A 55 -5.26 7.47 3.65
C PHE A 55 -6.21 8.62 3.96
N HIS A 56 -7.53 8.43 3.79
CA HIS A 56 -8.53 9.49 4.04
C HIS A 56 -8.55 9.98 5.49
N ARG A 57 -8.19 9.11 6.46
CA ARG A 57 -8.01 9.56 7.85
C ARG A 57 -6.81 10.49 7.97
N TYR A 58 -5.69 10.12 7.36
CA TYR A 58 -4.45 10.90 7.43
C TYR A 58 -4.56 12.23 6.68
N VAL A 59 -5.36 12.29 5.61
CA VAL A 59 -5.72 13.56 4.95
C VAL A 59 -6.53 14.46 5.89
N ARG A 60 -7.53 13.91 6.61
CA ARG A 60 -8.31 14.69 7.58
C ARG A 60 -7.50 15.18 8.78
N GLU A 61 -6.46 14.44 9.15
CA GLU A 61 -5.53 14.79 10.24
C GLU A 61 -4.40 15.72 9.78
N GLY A 62 -4.34 16.06 8.48
CA GLY A 62 -3.35 16.96 7.91
C GLY A 62 -1.96 16.35 7.73
N VAL A 63 -1.83 15.02 7.80
CA VAL A 63 -0.57 14.31 7.58
C VAL A 63 -0.24 14.22 6.09
N TYR A 64 -1.24 13.96 5.26
CA TYR A 64 -1.11 13.99 3.80
C TYR A 64 -1.97 15.11 3.21
N MET A 65 -1.52 15.66 2.08
CA MET A 65 -2.39 16.50 1.25
C MET A 65 -3.35 15.63 0.43
N VAL A 66 -4.48 16.20 0.03
CA VAL A 66 -5.51 15.48 -0.76
C VAL A 66 -5.01 15.08 -2.15
N ASP A 67 -4.03 15.81 -2.67
CA ASP A 67 -3.34 15.60 -3.95
C ASP A 67 -1.98 14.90 -3.78
N TRP A 68 -1.71 14.37 -2.59
CA TRP A 68 -0.48 13.61 -2.36
C TRP A 68 -0.46 12.34 -3.23
N GLY A 69 0.63 12.15 -3.96
CA GLY A 69 0.78 11.04 -4.90
C GLY A 69 0.17 11.29 -6.29
N ASP A 70 -0.36 12.48 -6.57
CA ASP A 70 -1.00 12.84 -7.85
C ASP A 70 0.01 13.28 -8.95
N GLY A 71 1.33 13.10 -8.77
CA GLY A 71 2.35 13.40 -9.79
C GLY A 71 3.47 12.36 -9.80
N VAL A 72 4.01 11.92 -10.94
CA VAL A 72 4.02 12.50 -12.29
C VAL A 72 3.98 11.35 -13.32
N ASP A 73 3.19 11.57 -14.37
CA ASP A 73 3.16 11.00 -15.72
C ASP A 73 3.82 9.64 -15.99
N ASP A 74 3.14 8.85 -16.82
CA ASP A 74 3.78 7.92 -17.75
C ASP A 74 4.93 8.65 -18.48
N VAL A 75 6.12 8.70 -17.86
CA VAL A 75 7.36 8.82 -18.60
C VAL A 75 7.39 7.53 -19.40
N VAL A 76 6.88 7.64 -20.62
CA VAL A 76 7.18 6.75 -21.75
C VAL A 76 8.67 6.47 -21.68
N THR A 77 9.04 5.38 -21.03
CA THR A 77 10.35 4.79 -21.19
C THR A 77 10.21 4.06 -22.50
N GLY A 78 10.51 4.80 -23.57
CA GLY A 78 10.71 4.22 -24.88
C GLY A 78 11.82 3.18 -24.80
N GLU A 79 11.59 2.11 -25.55
CA GLU A 79 12.44 0.94 -25.83
C GLU A 79 12.32 -0.26 -24.87
#